data_AF-A0A8J3P4B4-F1
#
_entry.id   AF-A0A8J3P4B4-F1
#
_cell.length_a   1.000
_cell.length_b   1.000
_cell.length_c   1.000
_cell.angle_alpha   90.00
_cell.angle_beta   90.00
_cell.angle_gamma   90.00
#
_symmetry.space_group_name_H-M   'P 1'
#
loop_
_entity.id
_entity.type
_entity.pdbx_description
1 polymer ?
#
loop_
_entity_poly.entity_id
_entity_poly.type
_entity_poly.pdbx_seq_one_letter_code
_entity_poly.pdbx_strand_id
1 'polypeptide(L)'
;MHRPRVAIPIKEVRRRAAPTRILGSMGRVGAAGDNAAMESFFGLLRNNVLDRQPWVTPDQLRTAIVTWIERTYRRRRRRPLRRLTPIEFETIMTQQASQTA
;
A
#
# COMPACT_ATOMS: atom_id res chain seq x y z
N MET A 1 -5.16 27.80 12.56
CA MET A 1 -3.72 27.56 12.28
C MET A 1 -3.59 26.53 11.16
N HIS A 2 -3.29 26.95 9.93
CA HIS A 2 -3.11 26.07 8.78
C HIS A 2 -1.62 25.66 8.71
N ARG A 3 -1.29 24.39 8.99
CA ARG A 3 0.09 23.90 8.79
C ARG A 3 0.36 23.80 7.28
N PRO A 4 1.46 24.36 6.75
CA PRO A 4 1.77 24.24 5.34
C PRO A 4 2.01 22.77 4.98
N ARG A 5 1.30 22.27 3.96
CA ARG A 5 1.64 21.00 3.32
C ARG A 5 3.02 21.14 2.70
N VAL A 6 4.02 20.51 3.29
CA VAL A 6 5.35 20.39 2.67
C VAL A 6 5.21 19.38 1.52
N ALA A 7 4.93 19.88 0.32
CA ALA A 7 5.01 19.08 -0.89
C ALA A 7 6.49 18.82 -1.19
N ILE A 8 6.93 17.57 -1.05
CA ILE A 8 8.30 17.18 -1.42
C ILE A 8 8.34 17.04 -2.95
N PRO A 9 9.16 17.83 -3.67
CA PRO A 9 9.23 17.74 -5.12
C PRO A 9 9.74 16.37 -5.59
N ILE A 10 9.24 15.84 -6.72
CA ILE A 10 9.69 14.53 -7.24
C ILE A 10 11.22 14.47 -7.45
N LYS A 11 11.84 15.59 -7.84
CA LYS A 11 13.30 15.73 -7.98
C LYS A 11 14.05 15.50 -6.66
N GLU A 12 13.45 15.91 -5.54
CA GLU A 12 14.00 15.75 -4.19
C GLU A 12 13.94 14.27 -3.77
N VAL A 13 12.82 13.59 -4.05
CA VAL A 13 12.65 12.15 -3.78
C VAL A 13 13.67 11.33 -4.56
N ARG A 14 13.84 11.62 -5.86
CA ARG A 14 14.84 10.94 -6.72
C ARG A 14 16.26 11.16 -6.22
N ARG A 15 16.62 12.39 -5.83
CA ARG A 15 17.95 12.70 -5.29
C ARG A 15 18.25 11.88 -4.03
N ARG A 16 17.27 11.74 -3.13
CA ARG A 16 17.43 10.95 -1.90
C ARG A 16 17.50 9.45 -2.15
N ALA A 17 16.86 8.95 -3.22
CA ALA A 17 16.89 7.54 -3.59
C ALA A 17 18.16 7.13 -4.36
N ALA A 18 18.84 8.07 -5.04
CA ALA A 18 20.02 7.80 -5.87
C ALA A 18 21.13 6.95 -5.18
N PRO A 19 21.47 7.14 -3.89
CA PRO A 19 22.49 6.33 -3.23
C PRO A 19 22.05 4.88 -2.95
N THR A 20 20.74 4.60 -2.97
CA THR A 20 20.17 3.34 -2.49
C THR A 20 20.00 2.28 -3.59
N ARG A 21 20.39 2.57 -4.84
CA ARG A 21 20.10 1.75 -6.04
C ARG A 21 18.60 1.45 -6.24
N ILE A 22 17.70 2.16 -5.54
CA ILE A 22 16.26 2.05 -5.73
C ILE A 22 15.85 2.98 -6.87
N LEU A 23 15.35 2.40 -7.96
CA LEU A 23 14.73 3.15 -9.05
C LEU A 23 13.25 3.37 -8.74
N GLY A 24 12.80 4.63 -8.77
CA GLY A 24 11.39 4.94 -8.63
C GLY A 24 10.63 4.57 -9.90
N SER A 25 9.77 3.55 -9.83
CA SER A 25 8.78 3.27 -10.87
C SER A 25 7.57 4.17 -10.65
N MET A 26 7.37 5.12 -11.54
CA MET A 26 6.09 5.82 -11.67
C MET A 26 5.36 5.05 -12.77
N GLY A 27 4.41 4.19 -12.42
CA GLY A 27 3.65 3.44 -13.42
C GLY A 27 2.95 4.36 -14.42
N ARG A 28 2.30 3.77 -15.44
CA ARG A 28 1.55 4.57 -16.42
C ARG A 28 0.48 5.38 -15.69
N VAL A 29 0.37 6.67 -15.99
CA VAL A 29 -0.70 7.54 -15.47
C VAL A 29 -2.06 6.89 -15.77
N GLY A 30 -2.83 6.59 -14.73
CA GLY A 30 -4.15 5.95 -14.84
C GLY A 30 -4.17 4.42 -14.82
N ALA A 31 -3.05 3.73 -14.63
CA ALA A 31 -3.01 2.28 -14.49
C ALA A 31 -3.39 1.83 -13.06
N ALA A 32 -4.68 1.76 -12.73
CA ALA A 32 -5.18 1.44 -11.39
C ALA A 32 -4.60 0.17 -10.75
N GLY A 33 -4.08 -0.78 -11.55
CA GLY A 33 -3.47 -2.01 -11.07
C GLY A 33 -2.19 -1.83 -10.24
N ASP A 34 -1.40 -0.77 -10.47
CA ASP A 34 -0.16 -0.54 -9.72
C ASP A 34 -0.41 -0.04 -8.28
N ASN A 35 -1.46 0.76 -8.09
CA ASN A 35 -1.82 1.36 -6.81
C ASN A 35 -2.91 0.58 -6.05
N ALA A 36 -3.67 -0.29 -6.72
CA ALA A 36 -4.78 -1.03 -6.11
C ALA A 36 -4.40 -1.77 -4.82
N ALA A 37 -3.20 -2.37 -4.77
CA ALA A 37 -2.72 -3.05 -3.57
C ALA A 37 -2.54 -2.09 -2.38
N MET A 38 -2.04 -0.88 -2.64
CA MET A 38 -1.84 0.15 -1.63
C MET A 38 -3.17 0.79 -1.22
N GLU A 39 -4.08 1.04 -2.16
CA GLU A 39 -5.43 1.53 -1.87
C GLU A 39 -6.20 0.55 -0.97
N SER A 40 -6.14 -0.75 -1.28
CA SER A 40 -6.73 -1.80 -0.45
C SER A 40 -6.10 -1.83 0.95
N PHE A 41 -4.78 -1.69 1.04
CA PHE A 41 -4.10 -1.59 2.34
C PHE A 41 -4.60 -0.41 3.17
N PHE A 42 -4.70 0.79 2.59
CA PHE A 42 -5.17 1.97 3.30
C PHE A 42 -6.65 1.89 3.70
N GLY A 43 -7.50 1.28 2.86
CA GLY A 43 -8.89 1.00 3.23
C GLY A 43 -8.99 0.06 4.44
N LEU A 44 -8.17 -1.00 4.46
CA LEU A 44 -8.10 -1.90 5.61
C LEU A 44 -7.56 -1.20 6.87
N LEU A 45 -6.49 -0.40 6.74
CA LEU A 45 -5.91 0.32 7.87
C LEU A 45 -6.90 1.29 8.48
N ARG A 46 -7.65 2.03 7.65
CA ARG A 46 -8.69 2.96 8.09
C ARG A 46 -9.76 2.25 8.90
N ASN A 47 -10.37 1.21 8.33
CA ASN A 47 -11.49 0.51 8.95
C ASN A 47 -11.10 -0.28 10.21
N ASN A 48 -9.84 -0.70 10.33
CA ASN A 48 -9.38 -1.56 11.42
C ASN A 48 -8.58 -0.85 12.50
N VAL A 49 -8.07 0.36 12.25
CA VAL A 49 -7.23 1.09 13.20
C VAL A 49 -7.66 2.55 13.32
N LEU A 50 -7.66 3.30 12.22
CA LEU A 50 -7.83 4.76 12.29
C LEU A 50 -9.21 5.15 12.81
N ASP A 51 -10.26 4.50 12.30
CA ASP A 51 -11.65 4.86 12.58
C ASP A 51 -12.24 4.01 13.74
N ARG A 52 -11.43 3.18 14.41
CA ARG A 52 -11.88 2.30 15.50
C ARG A 52 -12.24 3.05 16.78
N GLN A 53 -11.47 4.10 17.10
CA GLN A 53 -11.63 4.90 18.31
C GLN A 53 -10.85 6.22 18.17
N PRO A 54 -11.20 7.25 18.94
CA PRO A 54 -10.34 8.42 19.09
C PRO A 54 -9.02 8.03 19.78
N TRP A 55 -7.91 8.57 19.27
CA TRP A 55 -6.58 8.35 19.81
C TRP A 55 -6.14 9.57 20.60
N VAL A 56 -5.74 9.38 21.86
CA VAL A 56 -5.34 10.49 22.74
C VAL A 56 -3.98 11.03 22.32
N THR A 57 -3.07 10.15 21.87
CA THR A 57 -1.72 10.53 21.44
C THR A 57 -1.29 9.87 20.13
N PRO A 58 -0.39 10.51 19.36
CA PRO A 58 0.19 9.91 18.16
C PRO A 58 0.93 8.59 18.43
N ASP A 59 1.55 8.44 19.61
CA ASP A 59 2.28 7.23 19.97
C ASP A 59 1.36 6.03 20.21
N GLN A 60 0.18 6.26 20.80
CA GLN A 60 -0.85 5.22 20.91
C GLN A 60 -1.31 4.78 19.52
N LEU A 61 -1.59 5.73 18.62
CA LEU A 61 -1.97 5.42 17.25
C LEU A 61 -0.86 4.64 16.53
N ARG A 62 0.40 5.08 16.64
CA ARG A 62 1.56 4.39 16.04
C ARG A 62 1.67 2.96 16.54
N THR A 63 1.53 2.75 17.85
CA THR A 63 1.57 1.43 18.47
C THR A 63 0.45 0.53 17.96
N ALA A 64 -0.77 1.08 17.84
CA ALA A 64 -1.92 0.35 17.29
C ALA A 64 -1.72 -0.03 15.81
N ILE A 65 -1.19 0.88 14.99
CA ILE A 65 -0.87 0.61 13.59
C ILE A 65 0.15 -0.54 13.48
N VAL A 66 1.27 -0.45 14.19
CA VAL A 66 2.31 -1.50 14.17
C VAL A 66 1.74 -2.84 14.63
N THR A 67 1.03 -2.84 15.75
CA THR A 67 0.40 -4.05 16.31
C THR A 67 -0.56 -4.69 15.31
N TRP A 68 -1.42 -3.91 14.66
CA TRP A 68 -2.35 -4.41 13.66
C TRP A 68 -1.64 -4.96 12.42
N ILE A 69 -0.59 -4.27 11.95
CA ILE A 69 0.22 -4.72 10.81
C ILE A 69 0.81 -6.11 11.10
N GLU A 70 1.45 -6.27 12.26
CA GLU A 70 2.16 -7.49 12.62
C GLU A 70 1.22 -8.65 12.94
N ARG A 71 0.18 -8.41 13.74
CA ARG A 71 -0.70 -9.46 14.24
C ARG A 71 -1.80 -9.85 13.26
N THR A 72 -2.33 -8.90 12.51
CA THR A 72 -3.55 -9.10 11.72
C THR A 72 -3.28 -9.01 10.23
N TYR A 73 -2.69 -7.90 9.76
CA TYR A 73 -2.51 -7.67 8.33
C TYR A 73 -1.56 -8.69 7.69
N ARG A 74 -0.39 -8.96 8.29
CA ARG A 74 0.57 -9.95 7.78
C ARG A 74 -0.03 -11.36 7.73
N ARG A 75 -0.83 -11.77 8.72
CA ARG A 75 -1.53 -13.07 8.70
C ARG A 75 -2.56 -13.14 7.58
N ARG A 76 -3.35 -12.08 7.38
CA ARG A 76 -4.32 -11.99 6.30
C ARG A 76 -3.67 -12.05 4.91
N ARG A 77 -2.53 -11.37 4.73
CA ARG A 77 -1.79 -11.32 3.46
C ARG A 77 -1.06 -12.63 3.14
N ARG A 78 -0.67 -13.41 4.15
CA ARG A 78 -0.05 -14.73 3.99
C ARG A 78 -1.03 -15.86 3.68
N ARG A 79 -2.31 -15.56 3.45
CA ARG A 79 -3.27 -16.59 3.04
C ARG A 79 -2.79 -17.20 1.71
N PRO A 80 -2.65 -18.53 1.62
CA PRO A 80 -2.21 -19.16 0.39
C PRO A 80 -3.21 -18.80 -0.70
N LEU A 81 -2.70 -18.21 -1.78
CA LEU A 81 -3.34 -18.28 -3.09
C LEU A 81 -3.70 -19.74 -3.30
N ARG A 82 -4.98 -20.03 -3.53
CA ARG A 82 -5.57 -21.38 -3.58
C ARG A 82 -4.81 -22.28 -4.57
N ARG A 83 -3.68 -22.86 -4.16
CA ARG A 83 -2.81 -23.75 -4.96
C ARG A 83 -2.52 -23.30 -6.40
N LEU A 84 -2.57 -22.00 -6.67
CA LEU A 84 -2.16 -21.46 -7.96
C LEU A 84 -0.67 -21.20 -7.90
N THR A 85 0.06 -21.77 -8.84
CA THR A 85 1.46 -21.39 -9.10
C THR A 85 1.52 -19.91 -9.47
N PRO A 86 2.66 -19.22 -9.24
CA PRO A 86 2.80 -17.80 -9.59
C PRO A 86 2.39 -17.49 -11.03
N ILE A 87 2.71 -18.40 -11.97
CA ILE A 87 2.34 -18.31 -13.38
C ILE A 87 0.82 -18.38 -13.57
N GLU A 88 0.13 -19.30 -12.90
CA GLU A 88 -1.33 -19.41 -13.00
C GLU A 88 -2.03 -18.18 -12.43
N PHE A 89 -1.50 -17.60 -11.34
CA PHE A 89 -2.03 -16.35 -10.78
C PHE A 89 -1.83 -15.17 -11.72
N GLU A 90 -0.62 -15.01 -12.29
CA GLU A 90 -0.32 -13.96 -13.28
C GLU A 90 -1.18 -14.12 -14.54
N THR A 91 -1.44 -15.35 -14.99
CA THR A 91 -2.26 -15.64 -16.17
C THR A 91 -3.72 -15.27 -15.93
N ILE A 92 -4.30 -15.62 -14.78
CA ILE A 92 -5.70 -15.29 -14.44
C ILE A 92 -5.87 -13.77 -14.31
N MET A 93 -4.94 -13.09 -13.64
CA MET A 93 -4.95 -11.62 -13.49
C MET A 93 -4.80 -10.91 -14.84
N THR A 94 -3.91 -11.40 -15.71
CA THR A 94 -3.71 -10.85 -17.06
C THR A 94 -4.94 -11.05 -17.94
N GLN A 95 -5.57 -12.25 -17.91
CA GLN A 95 -6.79 -12.54 -18.66
C GLN A 95 -7.98 -11.70 -18.18
N GLN A 96 -8.12 -11.48 -16.87
CA GLN A 96 -9.16 -10.60 -16.32
C GLN A 96 -8.98 -9.16 -16.78
N ALA A 97 -7.75 -8.64 -16.81
CA ALA A 97 -7.46 -7.30 -17.30
C ALA A 97 -7.79 -7.12 -18.80
N SER A 98 -7.59 -8.17 -19.62
CA SER A 98 -7.90 -8.15 -21.06
C SER A 98 -9.40 -8.33 -21.38
N GLN A 99 -10.21 -8.89 -20.49
CA GLN A 99 -11.66 -9.05 -20.70
C GLN A 99 -12.47 -7.80 -20.30
N THR A 100 -11.89 -6.90 -19.51
CA THR A 100 -12.48 -5.62 -19.12
C THR A 100 -12.03 -4.42 -19.98
N ALA A 101 -11.31 -4.67 -21.07
CA ALA A 101 -10.94 -3.68 -22.09
C ALA A 101 -11.81 -3.85 -23.34
#